data_AF-A0A929B2D3-F1
#
_entry.id   AF-A0A929B2D3-F1
#
_cell.length_a   1.000
_cell.length_b   1.000
_cell.length_c   1.000
_cell.angle_alpha   90.00
_cell.angle_beta   90.00
_cell.angle_gamma   90.00
#
_symmetry.space_group_name_H-M   'P 1'
#
loop_
_entity.id
_entity.type
_entity.pdbx_description
1 polymer ?
#
loop_
_entity_poly.entity_id
_entity_poly.type
_entity_poly.pdbx_seq_one_letter_code
_entity_poly.pdbx_strand_id
1 'polypeptide(L)'
;MRKDNINVQLEQEKKLKEIGACLHQIRTQQGISIETIAAKTMISVRLLQAIEAGRQEELPEPFYTQALIKKYALALNATEIESIATTTLPTKRRSTPISFPRLRFPSFQLRPVHLYLLYILLVGISVKGITNFVERPLVESNSSEVDAISSVESSINISNPIKPEQPLTPVPQLVSQSHQTQTLAVDISLKDRCWLKVMVDGNTQFEGILPQGSRRTWVGNEQITIRAGNAGGVVVTLNNGQEKLLGQPGQVQEVTYKVN
;
A
#
# COMPACT_ATOMS: atom_id res chain seq x y z
N MET A 1 -5.91 36.22 27.75
CA MET A 1 -6.01 35.13 26.75
C MET A 1 -5.24 35.39 25.45
N ARG A 2 -5.36 36.55 24.75
CA ARG A 2 -4.61 36.79 23.49
C ARG A 2 -3.15 37.22 23.68
N LYS A 3 -2.84 38.01 24.73
CA LYS A 3 -1.48 38.49 25.05
C LYS A 3 -0.55 37.39 25.57
N ASP A 4 -1.11 36.42 26.28
CA ASP A 4 -0.36 35.33 26.93
C ASP A 4 0.24 34.37 25.87
N ASN A 5 -0.48 34.08 24.79
CA ASN A 5 0.01 33.24 23.70
C ASN A 5 1.11 33.92 22.86
N ILE A 6 1.05 35.24 22.69
CA ILE A 6 2.06 35.99 21.92
C ILE A 6 3.41 35.96 22.66
N ASN A 7 3.40 36.12 23.98
CA ASN A 7 4.62 36.09 24.79
C ASN A 7 5.28 34.69 24.77
N VAL A 8 4.46 33.63 24.87
CA VAL A 8 4.94 32.25 24.79
C VAL A 8 5.57 31.94 23.43
N GLN A 9 4.96 32.40 22.34
CA GLN A 9 5.48 32.14 20.99
C GLN A 9 6.78 32.89 20.72
N LEU A 10 6.89 34.14 21.17
CA LEU A 10 8.09 34.95 21.04
C LEU A 10 9.26 34.37 21.86
N GLU A 11 8.98 33.83 23.04
CA GLU A 11 9.98 33.14 23.86
C GLU A 11 10.45 31.83 23.20
N GLN A 12 9.54 31.08 22.57
CA GLN A 12 9.88 29.85 21.83
C GLN A 12 10.76 30.14 20.61
N GLU A 13 10.45 31.18 19.83
CA GLU A 13 11.25 31.57 18.68
C GLU A 13 12.67 31.99 19.10
N LYS A 14 12.79 32.76 20.19
CA LYS A 14 14.09 33.14 20.74
C LYS A 14 14.92 31.92 21.15
N LYS A 15 14.32 30.98 21.89
CA LYS A 15 14.99 29.73 22.28
C LYS A 15 15.39 28.88 21.08
N LEU A 16 14.54 28.81 20.05
CA LEU A 16 14.87 28.08 18.82
C LEU A 16 16.09 28.69 18.13
N LYS A 17 16.20 30.03 18.06
CA LYS A 17 17.38 30.72 17.52
C LYS A 17 18.65 30.41 18.32
N GLU A 18 18.57 30.40 19.64
CA GLU A 18 19.70 30.04 20.52
C GLU A 18 20.16 28.59 20.29
N ILE A 19 19.22 27.64 20.19
CA ILE A 19 19.52 26.23 19.91
C ILE A 19 20.13 26.06 18.51
N GLY A 20 19.54 26.71 17.51
CA GLY A 20 20.02 26.69 16.13
C GLY A 20 21.47 27.19 16.00
N ALA A 21 21.77 28.34 16.62
CA ALA A 21 23.10 28.91 16.65
C ALA A 21 24.12 27.97 17.34
N CYS A 22 23.72 27.33 18.44
CA CYS A 22 24.57 26.38 19.15
C CYS A 22 24.90 25.14 18.29
N LEU A 23 23.89 24.55 17.62
CA LEU A 23 24.10 23.42 16.71
C LEU A 23 25.00 23.79 15.52
N HIS A 24 24.79 24.97 14.94
CA HIS A 24 25.63 25.50 13.87
C HIS A 24 27.10 25.63 14.32
N GLN A 25 27.31 26.20 15.51
CA GLN A 25 28.64 26.37 16.09
C GLN A 25 29.32 25.03 16.34
N ILE A 26 28.63 24.03 16.92
CA ILE A 26 29.21 22.71 17.13
C ILE A 26 29.57 22.05 15.80
N ARG A 27 28.67 22.11 14.80
CA ARG A 27 28.94 21.54 13.48
C ARG A 27 30.18 22.17 12.83
N THR A 28 30.27 23.49 12.86
CA THR A 28 31.39 24.23 12.23
C THR A 28 32.71 24.00 12.97
N GLN A 29 32.70 23.92 14.30
CA GLN A 29 33.88 23.56 15.09
C GLN A 29 34.39 22.14 14.79
N GLN A 30 33.48 21.21 14.51
CA GLN A 30 33.84 19.84 14.08
C GLN A 30 34.25 19.76 12.60
N GLY A 31 34.16 20.86 11.83
CA GLY A 31 34.47 20.88 10.40
C GLY A 31 33.51 20.06 9.53
N ILE A 32 32.32 19.73 10.02
CA ILE A 32 31.36 18.89 9.30
C ILE A 32 30.52 19.76 8.36
N SER A 33 30.42 19.38 7.08
CA SER A 33 29.55 20.06 6.12
C SER A 33 28.07 19.81 6.44
N ILE A 34 27.20 20.76 6.11
CA ILE A 34 25.76 20.59 6.35
C ILE A 34 25.17 19.48 5.47
N GLU A 35 25.76 19.25 4.30
CA GLU A 35 25.45 18.19 3.36
C GLU A 35 25.76 16.81 3.95
N THR A 36 26.87 16.68 4.68
CA THR A 36 27.22 15.44 5.40
C THR A 36 26.18 15.11 6.46
N ILE A 37 25.73 16.10 7.23
CA ILE A 37 24.66 15.91 8.21
C ILE A 37 23.35 15.54 7.52
N ALA A 38 23.01 16.21 6.42
CA ALA A 38 21.82 15.91 5.64
C ALA A 38 21.82 14.46 5.16
N ALA A 39 22.93 13.98 4.61
CA ALA A 39 23.08 12.60 4.16
C ALA A 39 22.96 11.60 5.33
N LYS A 40 23.59 11.88 6.47
CA LYS A 40 23.57 11.01 7.67
C LYS A 40 22.18 10.95 8.31
N THR A 41 21.45 12.07 8.33
CA THR A 41 20.17 12.19 9.02
C THR A 41 18.97 12.05 8.11
N MET A 42 19.13 12.05 6.78
CA MET A 42 18.03 12.11 5.81
C MET A 42 17.11 13.33 6.04
N ILE A 43 17.62 14.40 6.63
CA ILE A 43 16.92 15.68 6.74
C ILE A 43 17.40 16.56 5.60
N SER A 44 16.47 17.19 4.86
CA SER A 44 16.83 18.08 3.76
C SER A 44 17.74 19.22 4.24
N VAL A 45 18.72 19.62 3.42
CA VAL A 45 19.63 20.73 3.71
C VAL A 45 18.86 22.01 4.06
N ARG A 46 17.78 22.32 3.33
CA ARG A 46 16.91 23.48 3.60
C ARG A 46 16.41 23.52 5.04
N LEU A 47 15.93 22.38 5.56
CA LEU A 47 15.42 22.28 6.92
C LEU A 47 16.54 22.38 7.96
N LEU A 48 17.71 21.80 7.71
CA LEU A 48 18.86 21.95 8.61
C LEU A 48 19.33 23.41 8.67
N GLN A 49 19.35 24.11 7.54
CA GLN A 49 19.64 25.54 7.47
C GLN A 49 18.59 26.38 8.21
N ALA A 50 17.32 26.03 8.09
CA ALA A 50 16.24 26.69 8.83
C ALA A 50 16.36 26.46 10.35
N ILE A 51 16.78 25.27 10.79
CA ILE A 51 17.09 24.97 12.20
C ILE A 51 18.27 25.82 12.67
N GLU A 52 19.39 25.83 11.94
CA GLU A 52 20.59 26.61 12.29
C GLU A 52 20.30 28.12 12.38
N ALA A 53 19.46 28.63 11.48
CA ALA A 53 19.06 30.03 11.47
C ALA A 53 17.88 30.36 12.42
N GLY A 54 17.29 29.35 13.06
CA GLY A 54 16.11 29.50 13.91
C GLY A 54 14.89 30.10 13.20
N ARG A 55 14.73 29.86 11.90
CA ARG A 55 13.60 30.38 11.09
C ARG A 55 12.38 29.48 11.26
N GLN A 56 11.57 29.77 12.28
CA GLN A 56 10.40 28.95 12.62
C GLN A 56 9.38 28.81 11.48
N GLU A 57 9.22 29.83 10.64
CA GLU A 57 8.28 29.86 9.51
C GLU A 57 8.59 28.83 8.41
N GLU A 58 9.87 28.46 8.27
CA GLU A 58 10.31 27.47 7.27
C GLU A 58 10.26 26.04 7.78
N LEU A 59 10.08 25.89 9.10
CA LEU A 59 10.09 24.61 9.79
C LEU A 59 8.67 24.02 9.85
N PRO A 60 8.54 22.69 9.91
CA PRO A 60 7.25 22.05 10.13
C PRO A 60 6.67 22.40 11.50
N GLU A 61 5.48 21.86 11.79
CA GLU A 61 4.83 22.02 13.08
C GLU A 61 5.80 21.79 14.26
N PRO A 62 5.68 22.55 15.37
CA PRO A 62 6.64 22.56 16.48
C PRO A 62 7.02 21.18 17.02
N PHE A 63 6.08 20.23 16.97
CA PHE A 63 6.31 18.84 17.37
C PHE A 63 7.36 18.13 16.50
N TYR A 64 7.26 18.28 15.18
CA TYR A 64 8.23 17.69 14.25
C TYR A 64 9.57 18.42 14.32
N THR A 65 9.54 19.73 14.52
CA THR A 65 10.76 20.55 14.68
C THR A 65 11.63 20.07 15.84
N GLN A 66 11.04 19.73 16.99
CA GLN A 66 11.78 19.11 18.11
C GLN A 66 12.46 17.79 17.70
N ALA A 67 11.74 16.92 16.97
CA ALA A 67 12.29 15.65 16.52
C ALA A 67 13.45 15.84 15.53
N LEU A 68 13.38 16.84 14.65
CA LEU A 68 14.45 17.20 13.72
C LEU A 68 15.68 17.73 14.46
N ILE A 69 15.48 18.64 15.41
CA ILE A 69 16.55 19.19 16.27
C ILE A 69 17.24 18.07 17.04
N LYS A 70 16.46 17.16 17.65
CA LYS A 70 16.99 16.00 18.36
C LYS A 70 17.82 15.09 17.44
N LYS A 71 17.30 14.77 16.26
CA LYS A 71 18.02 13.94 15.28
C LYS A 71 19.32 14.59 14.83
N TYR A 72 19.32 15.92 14.68
CA TYR A 72 20.54 16.68 14.36
C TYR A 72 21.54 16.66 15.54
N ALA A 73 21.12 16.98 16.76
CA ALA A 73 21.98 16.94 17.94
C ALA A 73 22.65 15.57 18.12
N LEU A 74 21.88 14.48 17.93
CA LEU A 74 22.41 13.11 17.95
C LEU A 74 23.44 12.86 16.84
N ALA A 75 23.25 13.42 15.65
CA ALA A 75 24.20 13.25 14.55
C ALA A 75 25.55 13.93 14.82
N LEU A 76 25.57 15.00 15.63
CA LEU A 76 26.75 15.73 16.12
C LEU A 76 27.33 15.17 17.43
N ASN A 77 26.73 14.12 18.00
CA ASN A 77 27.03 13.61 19.34
C ASN A 77 26.88 14.67 20.46
N ALA A 78 26.02 15.68 20.25
CA ALA A 78 25.76 16.76 21.19
C ALA A 78 24.58 16.40 22.12
N THR A 79 24.80 15.43 23.02
CA THR A 79 23.78 14.90 23.94
C THR A 79 23.22 15.95 24.91
N GLU A 80 23.97 16.99 25.22
CA GLU A 80 23.52 18.09 26.09
C GLU A 80 22.37 18.90 25.47
N ILE A 81 22.39 19.11 24.14
CA ILE A 81 21.36 19.87 23.41
C ILE A 81 20.04 19.07 23.28
N GLU A 82 20.12 17.74 23.31
CA GLU A 82 18.92 16.87 23.34
C GLU A 82 18.04 17.20 24.54
N SER A 83 18.65 17.37 25.72
CA SER A 83 17.92 17.67 26.95
C SER A 83 17.23 19.05 26.89
N ILE A 84 17.89 20.03 26.27
CA ILE A 84 17.40 21.41 26.13
C ILE A 84 16.26 21.46 25.12
N ALA A 85 16.41 20.83 23.95
CA ALA A 85 15.36 20.79 22.91
C ALA A 85 14.07 20.11 23.38
N THR A 86 14.18 19.12 24.27
CA THR A 86 13.04 18.41 24.85
C THR A 86 12.33 19.23 25.95
N THR A 87 13.03 20.21 26.54
CA THR A 87 12.54 21.01 27.68
C THR A 87 12.01 22.39 27.26
N THR A 88 12.59 23.00 26.21
CA THR A 88 12.32 24.40 25.84
C THR A 88 11.10 24.61 24.97
N LEU A 89 10.74 23.63 24.14
CA LEU A 89 9.43 23.61 23.50
C LEU A 89 8.53 22.71 24.34
N PRO A 90 7.59 23.28 25.12
CA PRO A 90 6.64 22.48 25.87
C PRO A 90 5.73 21.77 24.86
N THR A 91 6.14 20.59 24.44
CA THR A 91 5.18 19.55 24.12
C THR A 91 4.45 19.35 25.42
N LYS A 92 3.25 19.94 25.53
CA LYS A 92 2.25 19.48 26.48
C LYS A 92 2.13 17.99 26.16
N ARG A 93 2.88 17.15 26.88
CA ARG A 93 2.55 15.76 27.09
C ARG A 93 1.26 15.81 27.90
N ARG A 94 0.16 16.13 27.22
CA ARG A 94 -1.01 15.30 27.35
C ARG A 94 -0.60 13.95 26.79
N SER A 95 0.19 13.22 27.57
CA SER A 95 -0.26 11.90 27.96
C SER A 95 -1.60 12.08 28.69
N THR A 96 -2.64 12.52 27.98
CA THR A 96 -3.82 11.68 28.03
C THR A 96 -3.23 10.36 27.56
N PRO A 97 -3.15 9.30 28.40
CA PRO A 97 -3.00 7.99 27.80
C PRO A 97 -3.98 7.99 26.64
N ILE A 98 -3.53 7.66 25.44
CA ILE A 98 -4.46 7.33 24.38
C ILE A 98 -5.21 6.15 24.99
N SER A 99 -6.30 6.46 25.67
CA SER A 99 -7.36 5.55 26.01
C SER A 99 -7.98 5.33 24.65
N PHE A 100 -7.29 4.53 23.83
CA PHE A 100 -8.00 3.57 23.02
C PHE A 100 -9.05 3.04 23.97
N PRO A 101 -10.36 3.17 23.68
CA PRO A 101 -11.29 2.33 24.41
C PRO A 101 -10.69 0.95 24.21
N ARG A 102 -10.10 0.40 25.27
CA ARG A 102 -9.91 -1.02 25.35
C ARG A 102 -11.35 -1.47 25.26
N LEU A 103 -11.83 -1.76 24.05
CA LEU A 103 -12.69 -2.89 23.89
C LEU A 103 -11.87 -3.99 24.54
N ARG A 104 -12.16 -4.19 25.83
CA ARG A 104 -11.99 -5.47 26.49
C ARG A 104 -12.87 -6.38 25.66
N PHE A 105 -12.36 -6.78 24.51
CA PHE A 105 -12.69 -8.08 24.00
C PHE A 105 -12.34 -8.99 25.17
N PRO A 106 -13.32 -9.72 25.74
CA PRO A 106 -13.00 -10.71 26.74
C PRO A 106 -11.86 -11.50 26.13
N SER A 107 -10.74 -11.61 26.85
CA SER A 107 -9.65 -12.45 26.41
C SER A 107 -10.23 -13.86 26.37
N PHE A 108 -10.79 -14.24 25.22
CA PHE A 108 -11.12 -15.60 24.89
C PHE A 108 -9.77 -16.28 24.81
N GLN A 109 -9.30 -16.72 25.97
CA GLN A 109 -8.22 -17.68 26.10
C GLN A 109 -8.78 -18.98 25.55
N LEU A 110 -8.91 -19.06 24.22
CA LEU A 110 -9.30 -20.25 23.49
C LEU A 110 -8.18 -21.26 23.69
N ARG A 111 -8.23 -21.93 24.85
CA ARG A 111 -7.37 -23.08 25.11
C ARG A 111 -7.67 -24.11 24.03
N PRO A 112 -6.66 -24.88 23.59
CA PRO A 112 -6.84 -25.88 22.52
C PRO A 112 -8.07 -26.78 22.72
N VAL A 113 -8.43 -27.07 23.97
CA VAL A 113 -9.62 -27.85 24.37
C VAL A 113 -10.94 -27.27 23.83
N HIS A 114 -11.13 -25.94 23.82
CA HIS A 114 -12.37 -25.34 23.33
C HIS A 114 -12.50 -25.48 21.81
N LEU A 115 -11.38 -25.50 21.10
CA LEU A 115 -11.32 -25.72 19.66
C LEU A 115 -11.67 -27.17 19.32
N TYR A 116 -11.22 -28.13 20.13
CA TYR A 116 -11.65 -29.53 20.03
C TYR A 116 -13.14 -29.73 20.35
N LEU A 117 -13.68 -29.07 21.39
CA LEU A 117 -15.11 -29.14 21.72
C LEU A 117 -15.97 -28.56 20.57
N LEU A 118 -15.60 -27.38 20.06
CA LEU A 118 -16.26 -26.77 18.91
C LEU A 118 -16.23 -27.68 17.68
N TYR A 119 -15.09 -28.31 17.41
CA TYR A 119 -14.95 -29.26 16.31
C TYR A 119 -15.87 -30.48 16.48
N ILE A 120 -15.92 -31.08 17.67
CA ILE A 120 -16.82 -32.20 17.97
C ILE A 120 -18.30 -31.79 17.83
N LEU A 121 -18.66 -30.59 18.29
CA LEU A 121 -20.02 -30.05 18.15
C LEU A 121 -20.39 -29.88 16.66
N LEU A 122 -19.48 -29.32 15.86
CA LEU A 122 -19.69 -29.09 14.43
C LEU A 122 -19.86 -30.41 13.67
N VAL A 123 -19.02 -31.41 13.98
CA VAL A 123 -19.15 -32.77 13.42
C VAL A 123 -20.48 -33.40 13.84
N GLY A 124 -20.87 -33.28 15.12
CA GLY A 124 -22.13 -33.81 15.63
C GLY A 124 -23.36 -33.20 14.97
N ILE A 125 -23.38 -31.87 14.77
CA ILE A 125 -24.45 -31.17 14.03
C ILE A 125 -24.49 -31.65 12.57
N SER A 126 -23.33 -31.82 11.94
CA SER A 126 -23.24 -32.27 10.55
C SER A 126 -23.80 -33.69 10.37
N VAL A 127 -23.42 -34.63 11.24
CA VAL A 127 -23.93 -36.01 11.21
C VAL A 127 -25.44 -36.02 11.42
N LYS A 128 -25.93 -35.29 12.43
CA LYS A 128 -27.37 -35.23 12.74
C LYS A 128 -28.18 -34.57 11.60
N GLY A 129 -27.60 -33.58 10.94
CA GLY A 129 -28.18 -32.93 9.76
C GLY A 129 -28.31 -33.90 8.58
N ILE A 130 -27.30 -34.74 8.34
CA ILE A 130 -27.33 -35.75 7.27
C ILE A 130 -28.37 -36.84 7.58
N THR A 131 -28.45 -37.33 8.82
CA THR A 131 -29.44 -38.35 9.21
C THR A 131 -30.87 -37.87 8.96
N ASN A 132 -31.18 -36.62 9.34
CA ASN A 132 -32.50 -36.01 9.07
C ASN A 132 -32.76 -35.73 7.58
N PHE A 133 -31.72 -35.65 6.76
CA PHE A 133 -31.85 -35.40 5.32
C PHE A 133 -32.14 -36.68 4.53
N VAL A 134 -31.63 -37.82 5.00
CA VAL A 134 -31.82 -39.13 4.35
C VAL A 134 -33.18 -39.76 4.68
N GLU A 135 -33.82 -39.38 5.79
CA GLU A 135 -35.15 -39.85 6.20
C GLU A 135 -36.33 -39.17 5.46
N ARG A 136 -36.10 -38.49 4.33
CA ARG A 136 -37.23 -38.08 3.48
C ARG A 136 -37.72 -39.31 2.70
N PRO A 137 -38.90 -39.89 2.99
CA PRO A 137 -39.46 -40.91 2.11
C PRO A 137 -39.71 -40.24 0.77
N LEU A 138 -38.98 -40.68 -0.25
CA LEU A 138 -39.22 -40.26 -1.62
C LEU A 138 -40.59 -40.80 -2.02
N VAL A 139 -41.59 -39.92 -1.96
CA VAL A 139 -42.89 -40.15 -2.56
C VAL A 139 -42.67 -40.21 -4.06
N GLU A 140 -42.73 -41.46 -4.52
CA GLU A 140 -42.91 -41.97 -5.85
C GLU A 140 -43.80 -41.05 -6.70
N SER A 141 -43.27 -40.57 -7.82
CA SER A 141 -44.05 -39.88 -8.85
C SER A 141 -43.68 -40.45 -10.22
N ASN A 142 -44.56 -41.37 -10.62
CA ASN A 142 -44.95 -41.74 -11.97
C ASN A 142 -43.89 -42.34 -12.89
N SER A 143 -43.83 -43.66 -12.80
CA SER A 143 -43.75 -44.58 -13.93
C SER A 143 -44.81 -44.26 -15.01
N SER A 144 -44.34 -43.98 -16.22
CA SER A 144 -45.02 -44.38 -17.45
C SER A 144 -43.97 -44.72 -18.50
N GLU A 145 -43.99 -46.00 -18.85
CA GLU A 145 -43.53 -46.62 -20.10
C GLU A 145 -42.04 -46.71 -20.40
N VAL A 146 -41.49 -47.84 -19.93
CA VAL A 146 -40.54 -48.68 -20.66
C VAL A 146 -41.27 -49.30 -21.86
N ASP A 147 -40.75 -49.15 -23.07
CA ASP A 147 -40.52 -50.26 -24.01
C ASP A 147 -40.00 -49.78 -25.38
N ALA A 148 -38.71 -49.99 -25.63
CA ALA A 148 -38.20 -50.67 -26.83
C ALA A 148 -36.66 -50.79 -26.73
N ILE A 149 -36.21 -52.03 -26.87
CA ILE A 149 -34.89 -52.58 -26.53
C ILE A 149 -33.97 -52.66 -27.77
N SER A 150 -32.66 -52.68 -27.50
CA SER A 150 -31.58 -53.31 -28.28
C SER A 150 -31.09 -52.64 -29.57
N SER A 151 -29.83 -52.21 -29.54
CA SER A 151 -28.72 -53.07 -30.00
C SER A 151 -27.39 -52.59 -29.42
N VAL A 152 -26.87 -53.40 -28.50
CA VAL A 152 -25.46 -53.45 -28.12
C VAL A 152 -24.69 -54.02 -29.32
N GLU A 153 -23.47 -53.53 -29.60
CA GLU A 153 -22.25 -54.36 -29.68
C GLU A 153 -21.10 -53.70 -30.48
N SER A 154 -19.93 -53.65 -29.81
CA SER A 154 -18.57 -53.79 -30.34
C SER A 154 -17.97 -52.73 -31.28
N SER A 155 -16.94 -52.03 -30.80
CA SER A 155 -15.55 -52.47 -31.06
C SER A 155 -14.49 -51.57 -30.40
N ILE A 156 -13.42 -52.27 -30.02
CA ILE A 156 -12.24 -51.85 -29.28
C ILE A 156 -11.19 -51.31 -30.26
N ASN A 157 -10.72 -50.09 -30.01
CA ASN A 157 -9.31 -49.68 -29.90
C ASN A 157 -8.32 -49.81 -31.11
N ILE A 158 -7.42 -48.80 -31.14
CA ILE A 158 -6.08 -48.71 -31.76
C ILE A 158 -5.97 -48.59 -33.30
N SER A 159 -5.84 -47.35 -33.78
CA SER A 159 -4.69 -46.96 -34.61
C SER A 159 -4.65 -45.47 -34.89
N ASN A 160 -3.64 -44.81 -34.34
CA ASN A 160 -3.05 -43.63 -34.97
C ASN A 160 -1.77 -44.15 -35.67
N PRO A 161 -1.51 -43.79 -36.94
CA PRO A 161 -0.46 -42.79 -37.13
C PRO A 161 -0.66 -41.80 -38.30
N ILE A 162 -0.40 -40.53 -37.99
CA ILE A 162 0.37 -39.52 -38.76
C ILE A 162 -0.18 -39.10 -40.14
N LYS A 163 -0.71 -37.86 -40.25
CA LYS A 163 -0.03 -36.66 -40.81
C LYS A 163 -0.95 -35.41 -40.72
N PRO A 164 -0.44 -34.16 -40.55
CA PRO A 164 -1.28 -32.98 -40.33
C PRO A 164 -1.76 -32.40 -41.65
N GLU A 165 -3.07 -32.26 -41.79
CA GLU A 165 -3.71 -31.50 -42.85
C GLU A 165 -4.74 -30.57 -42.19
N GLN A 166 -4.53 -29.26 -42.38
CA GLN A 166 -5.46 -28.22 -41.96
C GLN A 166 -6.80 -28.40 -42.66
N PRO A 167 -7.91 -28.18 -41.95
CA PRO A 167 -9.12 -27.68 -42.59
C PRO A 167 -9.47 -26.28 -42.06
N LEU A 168 -9.68 -25.37 -43.00
CA LEU A 168 -10.34 -24.09 -42.83
C LEU A 168 -11.84 -24.26 -42.57
N THR A 169 -12.43 -23.20 -42.00
CA THR A 169 -13.86 -22.81 -41.84
C THR A 169 -14.57 -23.24 -40.55
N PRO A 170 -15.65 -22.51 -40.16
CA PRO A 170 -15.73 -21.08 -39.88
C PRO A 170 -16.34 -20.83 -38.48
N VAL A 171 -15.84 -19.85 -37.73
CA VAL A 171 -16.49 -19.47 -36.46
C VAL A 171 -17.69 -18.56 -36.78
N PRO A 172 -18.91 -18.83 -36.26
CA PRO A 172 -20.07 -17.99 -36.49
C PRO A 172 -19.86 -16.56 -35.95
N GLN A 173 -19.93 -15.57 -36.82
CA GLN A 173 -20.16 -14.18 -36.43
C GLN A 173 -21.64 -14.01 -36.07
N LEU A 174 -21.92 -13.77 -34.79
CA LEU A 174 -23.19 -13.21 -34.35
C LEU A 174 -22.96 -11.72 -34.05
N VAL A 175 -23.36 -10.91 -35.04
CA VAL A 175 -23.80 -9.51 -35.00
C VAL A 175 -23.34 -8.59 -33.85
N SER A 176 -22.62 -7.54 -34.25
CA SER A 176 -22.35 -6.30 -33.50
C SER A 176 -23.63 -5.58 -33.06
N GLN A 177 -23.70 -5.18 -31.78
CA GLN A 177 -24.29 -3.91 -31.31
C GLN A 177 -23.53 -3.39 -30.05
N SER A 178 -22.91 -2.21 -30.20
CA SER A 178 -22.56 -1.14 -29.20
C SER A 178 -22.05 -1.52 -27.79
N HIS A 179 -20.83 -1.21 -27.35
CA HIS A 179 -20.13 0.08 -27.38
C HIS A 179 -18.62 -0.13 -27.55
N GLN A 180 -17.96 0.64 -28.42
CA GLN A 180 -16.51 0.81 -28.34
C GLN A 180 -16.20 1.71 -27.14
N THR A 181 -16.02 1.10 -25.96
CA THR A 181 -15.37 1.78 -24.85
C THR A 181 -13.87 1.63 -25.07
N GLN A 182 -13.20 2.67 -25.58
CA GLN A 182 -11.74 2.69 -25.61
C GLN A 182 -11.23 2.54 -24.17
N THR A 183 -10.66 1.38 -23.83
CA THR A 183 -10.13 1.13 -22.48
C THR A 183 -8.60 1.18 -22.52
N LEU A 184 -8.02 2.04 -21.68
CA LEU A 184 -6.58 2.18 -21.49
C LEU A 184 -6.10 1.12 -20.49
N ALA A 185 -5.29 0.16 -20.92
CA ALA A 185 -4.56 -0.72 -20.01
C ALA A 185 -3.11 -0.25 -19.84
N VAL A 186 -2.66 -0.23 -18.60
CA VAL A 186 -1.32 0.17 -18.20
C VAL A 186 -0.71 -0.95 -17.37
N ASP A 187 0.36 -1.55 -17.88
CA ASP A 187 1.17 -2.55 -17.17
C ASP A 187 2.39 -1.87 -16.56
N ILE A 188 2.63 -2.13 -15.28
CA ILE A 188 3.73 -1.53 -14.52
C ILE A 188 4.60 -2.66 -13.99
N SER A 189 5.89 -2.59 -14.30
CA SER A 189 6.92 -3.47 -13.79
C SER A 189 7.92 -2.69 -12.93
N LEU A 190 8.23 -3.20 -11.74
CA LEU A 190 9.16 -2.56 -10.82
C LEU A 190 10.56 -3.18 -10.90
N LYS A 191 11.54 -2.36 -11.27
CA LYS A 191 12.98 -2.67 -11.20
C LYS A 191 13.59 -2.48 -9.82
N ASP A 192 12.93 -1.71 -8.94
CA ASP A 192 13.32 -1.50 -7.55
C ASP A 192 12.09 -1.28 -6.66
N ARG A 193 12.25 -1.40 -5.32
CA ARG A 193 11.18 -1.09 -4.36
C ARG A 193 10.70 0.35 -4.56
N CYS A 194 9.38 0.53 -4.72
CA CYS A 194 8.79 1.84 -4.92
C CYS A 194 7.44 1.98 -4.21
N TRP A 195 7.21 3.12 -3.56
CA TRP A 195 5.86 3.53 -3.19
C TRP A 195 5.11 3.99 -4.44
N LEU A 196 3.90 3.48 -4.65
CA LEU A 196 3.09 3.75 -5.83
C LEU A 196 1.66 4.08 -5.42
N LYS A 197 1.12 5.15 -6.01
CA LYS A 197 -0.31 5.47 -6.00
C LYS A 197 -0.84 5.44 -7.43
N VAL A 198 -1.85 4.61 -7.68
CA VAL A 198 -2.50 4.47 -8.98
C VAL A 198 -3.96 4.89 -8.85
N MET A 199 -4.34 5.88 -9.63
CA MET A 199 -5.70 6.39 -9.75
C MET A 199 -6.24 6.07 -11.13
N VAL A 200 -7.38 5.39 -11.19
CA VAL A 200 -8.09 5.03 -12.43
C VAL A 200 -9.38 5.83 -12.44
N ASP A 201 -9.59 6.65 -13.45
CA ASP A 201 -10.79 7.47 -13.64
C ASP A 201 -11.13 8.30 -12.39
N GLY A 202 -10.09 8.87 -11.75
CA GLY A 202 -10.20 9.68 -10.54
C GLY A 202 -10.26 8.89 -9.22
N ASN A 203 -10.45 7.57 -9.26
CA ASN A 203 -10.55 6.73 -8.07
C ASN A 203 -9.20 6.05 -7.75
N THR A 204 -8.76 6.13 -6.49
CA THR A 204 -7.53 5.44 -6.06
C THR A 204 -7.76 3.93 -6.01
N GLN A 205 -7.14 3.21 -6.94
CA GLN A 205 -7.21 1.74 -7.04
C GLN A 205 -6.08 1.05 -6.28
N PHE A 206 -4.96 1.75 -6.07
CA PHE A 206 -3.84 1.23 -5.33
C PHE A 206 -3.05 2.35 -4.67
N GLU A 207 -2.66 2.15 -3.41
CA GLU A 207 -1.73 3.02 -2.70
C GLU A 207 -0.89 2.16 -1.75
N GLY A 208 0.41 2.07 -1.99
CA GLY A 208 1.27 1.22 -1.19
C GLY A 208 2.69 1.05 -1.72
N ILE A 209 3.52 0.33 -0.97
CA ILE A 209 4.88 -0.01 -1.38
C ILE A 209 4.86 -1.34 -2.12
N LEU A 210 5.40 -1.35 -3.34
CA LEU A 210 5.60 -2.56 -4.13
C LEU A 210 7.09 -2.96 -4.11
N PRO A 211 7.41 -4.25 -3.88
CA PRO A 211 8.78 -4.75 -3.96
C PRO A 211 9.27 -4.82 -5.41
N GLN A 212 10.59 -4.88 -5.57
CA GLN A 212 11.25 -5.18 -6.85
C GLN A 212 10.71 -6.48 -7.47
N GLY A 213 10.58 -6.51 -8.79
CA GLY A 213 10.05 -7.65 -9.54
C GLY A 213 8.51 -7.69 -9.58
N SER A 214 7.82 -6.81 -8.86
CA SER A 214 6.35 -6.72 -8.93
C SER A 214 5.90 -6.29 -10.32
N ARG A 215 4.88 -6.95 -10.85
CA ARG A 215 4.19 -6.58 -12.09
C ARG A 215 2.69 -6.47 -11.84
N ARG A 216 2.07 -5.38 -12.27
CA ARG A 216 0.62 -5.14 -12.10
C ARG A 216 0.06 -4.38 -13.29
N THR A 217 -1.16 -4.74 -13.67
CA THR A 217 -1.89 -4.10 -14.77
C THR A 217 -3.14 -3.41 -14.22
N TRP A 218 -3.41 -2.19 -14.68
CA TRP A 218 -4.64 -1.45 -14.41
C TRP A 218 -5.32 -1.09 -15.71
N VAL A 219 -6.65 -1.13 -15.72
CA VAL A 219 -7.49 -0.80 -16.88
C VAL A 219 -8.44 0.32 -16.49
N GLY A 220 -8.54 1.36 -17.31
CA GLY A 220 -9.36 2.55 -17.10
C GLY A 220 -10.03 3.02 -18.38
N ASN A 221 -11.11 3.80 -18.24
CA ASN A 221 -11.95 4.24 -19.36
C ASN A 221 -11.68 5.67 -19.81
N GLU A 222 -11.14 6.53 -18.95
CA GLU A 222 -10.88 7.94 -19.23
C GLU A 222 -9.40 8.28 -19.05
N GLN A 223 -8.87 8.00 -17.86
CA GLN A 223 -7.48 8.31 -17.54
C GLN A 223 -6.93 7.46 -16.39
N ILE A 224 -5.63 7.18 -16.46
CA ILE A 224 -4.88 6.52 -15.40
C ILE A 224 -3.76 7.46 -14.96
N THR A 225 -3.78 7.87 -13.69
CA THR A 225 -2.72 8.68 -13.08
C THR A 225 -1.88 7.82 -12.15
N ILE A 226 -0.58 7.83 -12.35
CA ILE A 226 0.39 7.04 -11.60
C ILE A 226 1.38 7.99 -10.94
N ARG A 227 1.50 7.88 -9.62
CA ARG A 227 2.49 8.60 -8.83
C ARG A 227 3.44 7.62 -8.17
N ALA A 228 4.73 7.75 -8.47
CA ALA A 228 5.79 6.92 -7.91
C ALA A 228 6.72 7.74 -7.02
N GLY A 229 7.11 7.17 -5.88
CA GLY A 229 8.10 7.77 -4.96
C GLY A 229 9.56 7.54 -5.37
N ASN A 230 9.83 6.48 -6.14
CA ASN A 230 11.12 6.15 -6.73
C ASN A 230 10.92 5.83 -8.23
N ALA A 231 10.70 6.87 -9.03
CA ALA A 231 10.26 6.75 -10.41
C ALA A 231 11.27 6.03 -11.34
N GLY A 232 12.57 6.07 -11.02
CA GLY A 232 13.60 5.31 -11.76
C GLY A 232 13.51 3.80 -11.60
N GLY A 233 12.80 3.32 -10.57
CA GLY A 233 12.51 1.91 -10.38
C GLY A 233 11.23 1.44 -11.06
N VAL A 234 10.51 2.29 -11.80
CA VAL A 234 9.19 1.98 -12.36
C VAL A 234 9.22 2.04 -13.88
N VAL A 235 8.93 0.91 -14.52
CA VAL A 235 8.73 0.80 -15.98
C VAL A 235 7.24 0.70 -16.24
N VAL A 236 6.73 1.57 -17.10
CA VAL A 236 5.32 1.59 -17.51
C VAL A 236 5.21 1.18 -18.98
N THR A 237 4.29 0.26 -19.27
CA THR A 237 3.97 -0.24 -20.60
C THR A 237 2.51 0.07 -20.90
N LEU A 238 2.27 0.78 -22.00
CA LEU A 238 0.91 1.11 -22.46
C LEU A 238 0.43 0.07 -23.48
N ASN A 239 -0.87 0.08 -23.80
CA ASN A 239 -1.53 -0.78 -24.80
C ASN A 239 -0.76 -1.00 -26.13
N ASN A 240 0.16 -0.10 -26.50
CA ASN A 240 0.99 -0.17 -27.71
C ASN A 240 2.33 -0.92 -27.53
N GLY A 241 2.60 -1.50 -26.36
CA GLY A 241 3.84 -2.23 -26.05
C GLY A 241 5.07 -1.35 -25.84
N GLN A 242 4.93 -0.02 -25.75
CA GLN A 242 6.06 0.86 -25.47
C GLN A 242 6.37 0.89 -23.98
N GLU A 243 7.55 0.39 -23.62
CA GLU A 243 8.10 0.49 -22.27
C GLU A 243 8.77 1.85 -22.06
N LYS A 244 8.38 2.55 -21.00
CA LYS A 244 8.99 3.83 -20.61
C LYS A 244 9.30 3.85 -19.12
N LEU A 245 10.53 4.26 -18.78
CA LEU A 245 10.89 4.58 -17.41
C LEU A 245 10.11 5.81 -16.96
N LEU A 246 9.52 5.72 -15.76
CA LEU A 246 8.67 6.78 -15.26
C LEU A 246 9.47 8.04 -14.86
N GLY A 247 10.72 7.88 -14.43
CA GLY A 247 11.60 9.00 -14.07
C GLY A 247 13.01 8.56 -13.72
N GLN A 248 13.76 9.38 -12.98
CA GLN A 248 15.11 9.05 -12.49
C GLN A 248 15.08 8.33 -11.13
N PRO A 249 16.12 7.55 -10.76
CA PRO A 249 16.20 6.91 -9.45
C PRO A 249 16.07 7.91 -8.30
N GLY A 250 15.24 7.60 -7.31
CA GLY A 250 14.96 8.45 -6.14
C GLY A 250 14.05 9.65 -6.39
N GLN A 251 13.62 9.89 -7.64
CA GLN A 251 12.72 11.00 -7.98
C GLN A 251 11.25 10.62 -7.73
N VAL A 252 10.47 11.57 -7.21
CA VAL A 252 9.00 11.46 -7.17
C VAL A 252 8.44 11.99 -8.48
N GLN A 253 7.70 11.17 -9.22
CA GLN A 253 7.09 11.58 -10.50
C GLN A 253 5.63 11.16 -10.56
N GLU A 254 4.79 12.06 -11.08
CA GLU A 254 3.40 11.80 -11.41
C GLU A 254 3.23 11.87 -12.94
N VAL A 255 2.54 10.87 -13.51
CA VAL A 255 2.23 10.81 -14.93
C VAL A 255 0.77 10.43 -15.10
N THR A 256 0.05 11.18 -15.94
CA THR A 256 -1.34 10.91 -16.32
C THR A 256 -1.38 10.47 -17.77
N TYR A 257 -1.94 9.29 -17.99
CA TYR A 257 -2.23 8.74 -19.30
C TYR A 257 -3.74 8.87 -19.54
N LYS A 258 -4.14 9.42 -20.69
CA LYS A 258 -5.54 9.60 -21.08
C LYS A 258 -5.88 8.68 -22.25
N VAL A 259 -7.11 8.20 -22.28
CA VAL A 259 -7.70 7.58 -23.48
C VAL A 259 -7.82 8.66 -24.56
N ASN A 260 -7.37 8.37 -25.78
CA ASN A 260 -7.24 9.33 -26.88
C ASN A 260 -8.23 9.05 -28.01
#